data_AF-A0A9D5JQR8-F1
#
_entry.id   AF-A0A9D5JQR8-F1
#
_cell.length_a   1.000
_cell.length_b   1.000
_cell.length_c   1.000
_cell.angle_alpha   90.00
_cell.angle_beta   90.00
_cell.angle_gamma   90.00
#
_symmetry.space_group_name_H-M   'P 1'
#
loop_
_entity.id
_entity.type
_entity.pdbx_description
1 polymer ?
#
loop_
_entity_poly.entity_id
_entity_poly.type
_entity_poly.pdbx_seq_one_letter_code
_entity_poly.pdbx_strand_id
1 'polypeptide(L)'
;MNKKSLTLVEIIVGSFILVLVYAGMLAAFFGVREYMNRANKRLISLNLARQVLNELYEEVREDWNVAGGDLTLGAHNNVINESIDGWQYTGDYDVYNVAGSNCRQVDISVTYPTDPH
;
A
#
# COMPACT_ATOMS: atom_id res chain seq x y z
N MET A 1 -61.24 -0.81 21.96
CA MET A 1 -59.77 -0.74 22.11
C MET A 1 -59.18 -1.76 21.14
N ASN A 2 -58.93 -1.36 19.89
CA ASN A 2 -58.54 -2.29 18.82
C ASN A 2 -57.05 -2.60 18.94
N LYS A 3 -56.72 -3.73 19.58
CA LYS A 3 -55.36 -4.29 19.57
C LYS A 3 -55.09 -4.78 18.14
N LYS A 4 -54.44 -3.97 17.31
CA LYS A 4 -53.91 -4.42 16.02
C LYS A 4 -52.80 -5.43 16.31
N SER A 5 -53.11 -6.72 16.22
CA SER A 5 -52.08 -7.77 16.22
C SER A 5 -51.30 -7.64 14.92
N LEU A 6 -49.97 -7.51 15.01
CA LEU A 6 -49.08 -7.67 13.86
C LEU A 6 -49.41 -9.00 13.16
N THR A 7 -49.70 -8.93 11.86
CA THR A 7 -49.99 -10.15 11.10
C THR A 7 -48.70 -10.91 10.82
N LEU A 8 -48.75 -12.25 10.80
CA LEU A 8 -47.56 -13.10 10.57
C LEU A 8 -46.79 -12.67 9.32
N VAL A 9 -47.51 -12.28 8.26
CA VAL A 9 -46.94 -11.80 6.99
C VAL A 9 -46.13 -10.53 7.19
N GLU A 10 -46.60 -9.60 8.02
CA GLU A 10 -45.92 -8.33 8.32
C GLU A 10 -44.60 -8.56 9.07
N ILE A 11 -44.57 -9.54 9.97
CA ILE A 11 -43.34 -9.97 10.67
C ILE A 11 -42.34 -10.58 9.69
N ILE A 12 -42.82 -11.45 8.79
CA ILE A 12 -41.98 -12.09 7.77
C ILE A 12 -41.39 -11.02 6.84
N VAL A 13 -42.21 -10.14 6.29
CA VAL A 13 -41.77 -9.07 5.38
C VAL A 13 -40.79 -8.13 6.09
N GLY A 14 -41.07 -7.74 7.34
CA GLY A 14 -40.16 -6.92 8.14
C GLY A 14 -38.79 -7.58 8.37
N SER A 15 -38.78 -8.90 8.63
CA SER A 15 -37.53 -9.65 8.79
C SER A 15 -36.71 -9.73 7.52
N PHE A 16 -37.34 -9.89 6.35
CA PHE A 16 -36.64 -9.88 5.06
C PHE A 16 -36.01 -8.53 4.75
N ILE A 17 -36.73 -7.44 4.99
CA ILE A 17 -36.21 -6.09 4.82
C ILE A 17 -34.99 -5.89 5.73
N LEU A 18 -35.09 -6.32 7.00
CA LEU A 18 -33.99 -6.20 7.95
C LEU A 18 -32.74 -6.97 7.48
N VAL A 19 -32.89 -8.20 7.00
CA VAL A 19 -31.78 -9.01 6.47
C VAL A 19 -31.12 -8.33 5.27
N LEU A 20 -31.91 -7.78 4.34
CA LEU A 20 -31.38 -7.07 3.18
C LEU A 20 -30.59 -5.82 3.57
N VAL A 21 -31.07 -5.06 4.56
CA VAL A 21 -30.37 -3.89 5.08
C VAL A 21 -29.03 -4.29 5.69
N TYR A 22 -28.99 -5.34 6.53
CA TYR A 22 -27.74 -5.82 7.11
C TYR A 22 -26.77 -6.36 6.06
N ALA A 23 -27.27 -7.10 5.06
CA ALA A 23 -26.44 -7.59 3.96
C ALA A 23 -25.80 -6.44 3.16
N GLY A 24 -26.58 -5.40 2.85
CA GLY A 24 -26.07 -4.20 2.18
C GLY A 24 -25.02 -3.46 3.01
N MET A 25 -25.23 -3.35 4.32
CA MET A 25 -24.26 -2.72 5.23
C MET A 25 -22.96 -3.51 5.32
N LEU A 26 -23.03 -4.84 5.39
CA LEU A 26 -21.85 -5.70 5.39
C LEU A 26 -21.07 -5.59 4.07
N ALA A 27 -21.76 -5.61 2.92
CA ALA A 27 -21.13 -5.45 1.62
C ALA A 27 -20.36 -4.11 1.52
N ALA A 28 -20.97 -3.01 1.99
CA ALA A 28 -20.31 -1.72 2.04
C ALA A 28 -19.06 -1.74 2.95
N PHE A 29 -19.15 -2.38 4.12
CA PHE A 29 -18.02 -2.51 5.03
C PHE A 29 -16.86 -3.30 4.43
N PHE A 30 -17.13 -4.41 3.75
CA PHE A 30 -16.09 -5.19 3.07
C PHE A 30 -15.40 -4.38 1.97
N GLY A 31 -16.16 -3.64 1.16
CA GLY A 31 -15.59 -2.77 0.12
C GLY A 31 -14.70 -1.67 0.68
N VAL A 32 -15.12 -1.02 1.77
CA VAL A 32 -14.30 0.01 2.45
C VAL A 32 -13.03 -0.61 3.03
N ARG A 33 -13.11 -1.79 3.64
CA ARG A 33 -11.96 -2.48 4.21
C ARG A 33 -10.91 -2.83 3.16
N GLU A 34 -11.34 -3.34 2.00
CA GLU A 34 -10.42 -3.64 0.90
C GLU A 34 -9.73 -2.37 0.37
N TYR A 35 -10.49 -1.29 0.21
CA TYR A 35 -9.94 0.00 -0.20
C TYR A 35 -8.90 0.53 0.81
N MET A 36 -9.21 0.47 2.10
CA MET A 36 -8.30 0.88 3.17
C MET A 36 -7.03 0.03 3.19
N ASN A 37 -7.14 -1.29 3.01
CA ASN A 37 -5.98 -2.18 2.94
C ASN A 37 -5.07 -1.81 1.77
N ARG A 38 -5.64 -1.55 0.59
CA ARG A 38 -4.86 -1.10 -0.58
C ARG A 38 -4.16 0.24 -0.32
N ALA A 39 -4.85 1.18 0.33
CA ALA A 39 -4.26 2.46 0.71
C ALA A 39 -3.10 2.30 1.70
N ASN A 40 -3.27 1.45 2.73
CA ASN A 40 -2.23 1.17 3.72
C ASN A 40 -1.00 0.53 3.09
N LYS A 41 -1.16 -0.48 2.22
CA LYS A 41 -0.04 -1.09 1.48
C LYS A 41 0.76 -0.05 0.68
N ARG A 42 0.07 0.89 0.04
CA ARG A 42 0.68 2.01 -0.69
C ARG A 42 1.46 2.96 0.21
N LEU A 43 0.92 3.29 1.38
CA LEU A 43 1.59 4.14 2.35
C LEU A 43 2.85 3.45 2.91
N ILE A 44 2.77 2.16 3.19
CA ILE A 44 3.93 1.36 3.62
C ILE A 44 5.01 1.38 2.53
N SER A 45 4.66 1.12 1.26
CA SER A 45 5.65 1.16 0.17
C SER A 45 6.31 2.53 0.00
N LEU A 46 5.57 3.62 0.20
CA LEU A 46 6.12 4.98 0.15
C LEU A 46 7.07 5.25 1.32
N ASN A 47 6.75 4.76 2.52
CA ASN A 47 7.63 4.89 3.67
C ASN A 47 8.93 4.10 3.47
N LEU A 48 8.86 2.89 2.90
CA LEU A 48 10.05 2.10 2.56
C LEU A 48 10.92 2.82 1.53
N ALA A 49 10.31 3.35 0.45
CA ALA A 49 11.06 4.15 -0.53
C ALA A 49 11.72 5.38 0.10
N ARG A 50 11.02 6.06 1.02
CA ARG A 50 11.56 7.22 1.74
C ARG A 50 12.71 6.83 2.66
N GLN A 51 12.66 5.67 3.29
CA GLN A 51 13.77 5.16 4.10
C GLN A 51 15.02 4.98 3.25
N VAL A 52 14.92 4.27 2.12
CA VAL A 52 16.04 4.10 1.17
C VAL A 52 16.57 5.45 0.70
N LEU A 53 15.69 6.41 0.38
CA LEU A 53 16.13 7.74 -0.02
C LEU A 53 16.91 8.48 1.09
N ASN A 54 16.53 8.31 2.35
CA ASN A 54 17.26 8.91 3.47
C ASN A 54 18.65 8.27 3.63
N GLU A 55 18.76 6.95 3.49
CA GLU A 55 20.04 6.22 3.52
C GLU A 55 20.96 6.71 2.40
N LEU A 56 20.46 6.80 1.17
CA LEU A 56 21.21 7.34 0.03
C LEU A 56 21.61 8.82 0.20
N TYR A 57 20.85 9.60 0.97
CA TYR A 57 21.19 11.00 1.23
C TYR A 57 22.41 11.15 2.14
N GLU A 58 22.64 10.18 3.05
CA GLU A 58 23.85 10.15 3.87
C GLU A 58 25.10 9.91 3.01
N GLU A 59 25.01 9.01 2.03
CA GLU A 59 26.08 8.72 1.05
C GLU A 59 26.49 9.94 0.19
N VAL A 60 25.56 10.87 -0.08
CA VAL A 60 25.89 12.12 -0.78
C VAL A 60 26.91 12.97 -0.01
N ARG A 61 26.92 12.86 1.33
CA ARG A 61 27.80 13.66 2.19
C ARG A 61 29.21 13.10 2.34
N GLU A 62 29.42 11.82 2.08
CA GLU A 62 30.69 11.11 2.36
C GLU A 62 31.53 10.81 1.10
N ASP A 63 31.38 11.62 0.03
CA ASP A 63 31.95 11.42 -1.31
C ASP A 63 31.25 10.31 -2.14
N TRP A 64 30.04 10.62 -2.60
CA TRP A 64 29.22 9.78 -3.50
C TRP A 64 29.90 9.29 -4.80
N ASN A 65 31.04 9.83 -5.19
CA ASN A 65 31.72 9.50 -6.45
C ASN A 65 32.75 8.37 -6.33
N VAL A 66 32.79 7.65 -5.20
CA VAL A 66 33.66 6.49 -5.03
C VAL A 66 33.12 5.29 -5.83
N ALA A 67 34.01 4.59 -6.53
CA ALA A 67 33.69 3.37 -7.25
C ALA A 67 33.38 2.24 -6.25
N GLY A 68 32.10 2.05 -5.94
CA GLY A 68 31.60 0.98 -5.07
C GLY A 68 30.59 1.39 -3.99
N GLY A 69 30.21 2.67 -3.91
CA GLY A 69 29.15 3.11 -2.99
C GLY A 69 27.73 2.91 -3.55
N ASP A 70 26.72 3.08 -2.71
CA ASP A 70 25.31 2.82 -3.06
C ASP A 70 24.78 3.78 -4.15
N LEU A 71 25.44 4.90 -4.36
CA LEU A 71 25.08 5.81 -5.46
C LEU A 71 25.69 5.43 -6.81
N THR A 72 26.43 4.33 -6.95
CA THR A 72 27.04 3.97 -8.24
C THR A 72 26.00 3.82 -9.35
N LEU A 73 26.37 4.23 -10.56
CA LEU A 73 25.48 4.17 -11.72
C LEU A 73 25.03 2.72 -12.02
N GLY A 74 23.75 2.57 -12.33
CA GLY A 74 23.14 1.28 -12.67
C GLY A 74 22.05 0.84 -11.69
N ALA A 75 21.67 -0.43 -11.81
CA ALA A 75 20.59 -1.05 -11.06
C ALA A 75 21.09 -1.66 -9.75
N HIS A 76 20.37 -1.37 -8.67
CA HIS A 76 20.58 -1.93 -7.34
C HIS A 76 19.34 -2.73 -6.95
N ASN A 77 19.49 -4.05 -6.91
CA ASN A 77 18.37 -4.98 -6.80
C ASN A 77 18.22 -5.53 -5.38
N ASN A 78 16.97 -5.84 -4.99
CA ASN A 78 16.59 -6.40 -3.69
C ASN A 78 17.05 -5.55 -2.49
N VAL A 79 17.04 -4.23 -2.65
CA VAL A 79 17.42 -3.27 -1.61
C VAL A 79 16.35 -3.22 -0.52
N ILE A 80 15.08 -3.33 -0.93
CA ILE A 80 13.95 -3.49 -0.02
C ILE A 80 13.54 -4.95 -0.06
N ASN A 81 13.52 -5.60 1.10
CA ASN A 81 13.07 -6.99 1.23
C ASN A 81 12.46 -7.21 2.63
N GLU A 82 11.33 -6.56 2.88
CA GLU A 82 10.72 -6.49 4.20
C GLU A 82 9.39 -7.22 4.25
N SER A 83 9.12 -7.90 5.37
CA SER A 83 7.84 -8.53 5.65
C SER A 83 7.09 -7.74 6.71
N ILE A 84 6.01 -7.08 6.30
CA ILE A 84 5.20 -6.22 7.18
C ILE A 84 3.76 -6.73 7.15
N ASP A 85 3.22 -7.04 8.33
CA ASP A 85 1.87 -7.59 8.49
C ASP A 85 1.61 -8.87 7.65
N GLY A 86 2.65 -9.70 7.48
CA GLY A 86 2.61 -10.93 6.70
C GLY A 86 2.64 -10.74 5.18
N TRP A 87 2.85 -9.50 4.71
CA TRP A 87 2.99 -9.15 3.31
C TRP A 87 4.44 -8.86 2.96
N GLN A 88 4.92 -9.43 1.86
CA GLN A 88 6.28 -9.20 1.37
C GLN A 88 6.34 -7.95 0.49
N TYR A 89 7.19 -7.00 0.86
CA TYR A 89 7.53 -5.82 0.08
C TYR A 89 8.93 -6.00 -0.48
N THR A 90 9.06 -5.83 -1.79
CA THR A 90 10.34 -5.91 -2.48
C THR A 90 10.58 -4.62 -3.24
N GLY A 91 11.83 -4.25 -3.45
CA GLY A 91 12.12 -3.03 -4.18
C GLY A 91 13.58 -2.89 -4.55
N ASP A 92 13.76 -2.11 -5.61
CA ASP A 92 15.00 -1.89 -6.33
C ASP A 92 15.14 -0.38 -6.57
N TYR A 93 16.35 0.08 -6.87
CA TYR A 93 16.53 1.44 -7.37
C TYR A 93 17.56 1.50 -8.49
N ASP A 94 17.37 2.45 -9.39
CA ASP A 94 18.28 2.72 -10.49
C ASP A 94 18.93 4.09 -10.31
N VAL A 95 20.23 4.17 -10.53
CA VAL A 95 20.97 5.43 -10.46
C VAL A 95 21.45 5.87 -11.83
N TYR A 96 21.06 7.08 -12.20
CA TYR A 96 21.35 7.70 -13.49
C TYR A 96 22.23 8.93 -13.33
N ASN A 97 23.04 9.19 -14.35
CA ASN A 97 23.77 10.44 -14.44
C ASN A 97 22.88 11.52 -15.06
N VAL A 98 22.88 12.71 -14.47
CA VAL A 98 22.13 13.86 -15.00
C VAL A 98 23.07 14.73 -15.82
N ALA A 99 22.86 14.75 -17.13
CA ALA A 99 23.72 15.44 -18.08
C ALA A 99 23.92 16.93 -17.73
N GLY A 100 25.18 17.38 -17.72
CA GLY A 100 25.52 18.78 -17.43
C GLY A 100 25.45 19.16 -15.94
N SER A 101 25.35 18.20 -15.02
CA SER A 101 25.33 18.44 -13.58
C SER A 101 26.20 17.44 -12.82
N ASN A 102 26.62 17.81 -11.61
CA ASN A 102 27.28 16.91 -10.66
C ASN A 102 26.24 16.27 -9.72
N CYS A 103 25.14 15.78 -10.29
CA CYS A 103 24.03 15.17 -9.57
C CYS A 103 23.73 13.79 -10.16
N ARG A 104 23.23 12.89 -9.31
CA ARG A 104 22.65 11.62 -9.72
C ARG A 104 21.14 11.65 -9.51
N GLN A 105 20.40 11.06 -10.43
CA GLN A 105 18.98 10.80 -10.27
C GLN A 105 18.83 9.36 -9.79
N VAL A 106 17.95 9.15 -8.80
CA VAL A 106 17.63 7.83 -8.27
C VAL A 106 16.14 7.57 -8.48
N ASP A 107 15.83 6.51 -9.21
CA ASP A 107 14.45 6.05 -9.38
C ASP A 107 14.25 4.82 -8.50
N ILE A 108 13.43 4.94 -7.46
CA ILE A 108 13.14 3.86 -6.50
C ILE A 108 11.81 3.20 -6.88
N SER A 109 11.85 1.89 -7.08
CA SER A 109 10.68 1.07 -7.42
C SER A 109 10.36 0.12 -6.27
N VAL A 110 9.14 0.20 -5.74
CA VAL A 110 8.68 -0.69 -4.66
C VAL A 110 7.49 -1.51 -5.14
N THR A 111 7.67 -2.82 -5.14
CA THR A 111 6.63 -3.81 -5.43
C THR A 111 5.98 -4.24 -4.12
N TYR A 112 4.68 -4.00 -4.02
CA TYR A 112 3.83 -4.44 -2.91
C TYR A 112 2.83 -5.49 -3.40
N PRO A 113 2.38 -6.40 -2.52
CA PRO A 113 1.50 -7.48 -2.92
C PRO A 113 0.09 -6.96 -3.19
N THR A 114 -0.41 -7.23 -4.39
CA THR A 114 -1.80 -7.01 -4.77
C THR A 114 -2.65 -8.17 -4.26
N ASP A 115 -3.81 -7.88 -3.67
CA ASP A 115 -4.73 -8.94 -3.24
C ASP A 115 -5.16 -9.77 -4.46
N PRO A 116 -5.13 -11.11 -4.39
CA PRO A 116 -5.68 -11.96 -5.44
C PRO A 116 -7.18 -11.72 -5.54
N HIS A 117 -7.65 -11.46 -6.76
CA HIS A 117 -9.07 -11.27 -7.10
C HIS A 117 -9.90 -12.52 -6.80
#